data_AF-A0A7C2J150-F1
#
_entry.id   AF-A0A7C2J150-F1
#
_cell.length_a   1.000
_cell.length_b   1.000
_cell.length_c   1.000
_cell.angle_alpha   90.00
_cell.angle_beta   90.00
_cell.angle_gamma   90.00
#
_symmetry.space_group_name_H-M   'P 1'
#
loop_
_entity.id
_entity.type
_entity.pdbx_description
1 polymer ?
#
loop_
_entity_poly.entity_id
_entity_poly.type
_entity_poly.pdbx_seq_one_letter_code
_entity_poly.pdbx_strand_id
1 'polypeptide(L)' 'MAVTNRKVAERIQAQLRQHGILADLQQEDPSQLVSCSPTALVYIHIIVAETDLARAREILQARLEGA' A
#
# COMPACT_ATOMS: atom_id res chain seq x y z
N MET A 1 1.71 1.00 -4.95
CA MET A 1 2.75 1.23 -3.90
C MET A 1 2.86 -0.02 -3.02
N ALA A 2 3.85 -0.19 -2.15
CA ALA A 2 3.96 -1.36 -1.27
C ALA A 2 4.31 -1.01 0.18
N VAL A 3 3.74 -1.72 1.16
CA VAL A 3 4.02 -1.59 2.61
C VAL A 3 4.14 -2.97 3.25
N THR A 4 4.94 -3.12 4.31
CA THR A 4 5.14 -4.42 4.99
C THR A 4 4.21 -4.65 6.18
N ASN A 5 3.48 -3.62 6.62
CA ASN A 5 2.57 -3.69 7.75
C ASN A 5 1.11 -3.61 7.30
N ARG A 6 0.34 -4.66 7.59
CA ARG A 6 -1.08 -4.76 7.23
C ARG A 6 -1.93 -3.63 7.78
N LYS A 7 -1.73 -3.21 9.04
CA LYS A 7 -2.48 -2.10 9.63
C LYS A 7 -2.22 -0.79 8.91
N VAL A 8 -1.00 -0.60 8.40
CA VAL A 8 -0.64 0.59 7.61
C VAL A 8 -1.32 0.52 6.25
N ALA A 9 -1.34 -0.65 5.60
CA ALA A 9 -2.04 -0.86 4.33
C ALA A 9 -3.54 -0.56 4.42
N GLU A 10 -4.21 -1.12 5.43
CA GLU A 10 -5.65 -0.90 5.69
C GLU A 10 -5.95 0.58 5.97
N ARG A 11 -5.07 1.26 6.73
CA ARG A 11 -5.22 2.70 6.99
C ARG A 11 -5.08 3.53 5.72
N ILE A 12 -4.12 3.20 4.85
CA ILE A 12 -3.94 3.87 3.57
C ILE A 12 -5.15 3.63 2.67
N GLN A 13 -5.66 2.40 2.59
CA GLN A 13 -6.87 2.07 1.84
C GLN A 13 -8.07 2.88 2.34
N ALA A 14 -8.29 2.94 3.65
CA ALA A 14 -9.37 3.72 4.25
C ALA A 14 -9.25 5.21 3.91
N GLN A 15 -8.04 5.77 3.97
CA GLN A 15 -7.79 7.16 3.63
C GLN A 15 -8.08 7.44 2.15
N LEU A 16 -7.57 6.61 1.22
CA LEU A 16 -7.87 6.75 -0.21
C LEU A 16 -9.38 6.69 -0.48
N ARG A 17 -10.08 5.78 0.21
CA ARG A 17 -11.54 5.67 0.11
C ARG A 17 -12.29 6.91 0.60
N GLN A 18 -11.81 7.58 1.65
CA GLN A 18 -12.38 8.86 2.12
C GLN A 18 -12.29 9.97 1.06
N HIS A 19 -11.28 9.90 0.18
CA HIS A 19 -11.12 10.81 -0.96
C HIS A 19 -11.79 10.31 -2.25
N GLY A 20 -12.58 9.23 -2.17
CA GLY A 20 -13.30 8.64 -3.30
C GLY A 20 -12.44 7.77 -4.22
N ILE A 21 -11.21 7.43 -3.81
CA ILE A 21 -10.31 6.58 -4.58
C ILE A 21 -10.48 5.14 -4.12
N LEU A 22 -10.82 4.25 -5.06
CA LEU A 22 -10.86 2.82 -4.81
C LEU A 22 -9.45 2.24 -4.84
N ALA A 23 -9.11 1.49 -3.81
CA ALA A 23 -7.81 0.86 -3.66
C ALA A 23 -7.97 -0.58 -3.19
N ASP A 24 -7.23 -1.50 -3.83
CA ASP A 24 -7.17 -2.90 -3.48
C ASP A 24 -5.85 -3.23 -2.78
N LEU A 25 -5.91 -4.16 -1.84
CA LEU A 25 -4.73 -4.65 -1.10
C LEU A 25 -4.37 -6.04 -1.60
N GLN A 26 -3.21 -6.16 -2.23
CA GLN A 26 -2.65 -7.44 -2.67
C GLN A 26 -1.41 -7.76 -1.86
N GLN A 27 -1.52 -8.73 -0.96
CA GLN A 27 -0.38 -9.23 -0.20
C GLN A 27 0.38 -10.25 -1.05
N GLU A 28 1.71 -10.14 -1.08
CA GLU A 28 2.56 -11.16 -1.68
C GLU A 28 2.37 -12.49 -0.96
N ASP A 29 2.34 -13.57 -1.74
CA ASP A 29 2.25 -14.91 -1.17
C ASP A 29 3.62 -15.28 -0.57
N PRO A 30 3.70 -15.50 0.76
CA PRO A 30 4.96 -15.86 1.40
C PRO A 30 5.53 -17.19 0.89
N SER A 31 4.71 -18.07 0.31
CA SER A 31 5.17 -19.32 -0.31
C SER A 31 5.91 -19.11 -1.64
N GLN A 32 5.73 -17.95 -2.29
CA GLN A 32 6.45 -17.55 -3.50
C GLN A 32 7.76 -16.82 -3.19
N LEU A 33 8.02 -16.48 -1.92
CA LEU A 33 9.30 -15.95 -1.46
C LEU A 33 10.32 -17.08 -1.39
N VAL A 34 10.83 -17.50 -2.56
CA VAL A 34 11.98 -18.42 -2.67
C VAL A 34 13.23 -17.66 -2.22
N SER A 35 13.43 -17.55 -0.91
CA SER A 35 14.62 -16.93 -0.35
C SER A 35 15.06 -17.67 0.90
N CYS A 36 16.29 -18.20 0.84
CA CYS A 36 16.99 -18.89 1.92
C CYS A 36 17.37 -17.96 3.10
N SER A 37 16.59 -16.90 3.36
CA SER A 37 16.85 -15.93 4.42
C SER A 37 15.68 -15.92 5.42
N PRO A 38 15.93 -16.05 6.73
CA PRO A 38 14.90 -15.98 7.78
C PRO A 38 14.25 -14.58 7.94
N THR A 39 14.66 -13.60 7.13
CA THR A 39 14.18 -12.20 7.15
C THR A 39 13.44 -11.78 5.87
N ALA A 40 12.78 -12.71 5.17
CA ALA A 40 11.94 -12.35 4.02
C ALA A 40 10.78 -11.43 4.47
N LEU A 41 10.82 -10.16 4.03
CA LEU A 41 9.74 -9.20 4.26
C LEU A 41 8.61 -9.50 3.29
N VAL A 42 7.40 -9.70 3.82
CA VAL A 42 6.18 -9.82 3.01
C VAL A 42 5.68 -8.41 2.71
N TYR A 43 5.58 -8.05 1.43
CA TYR A 43 4.99 -6.78 1.04
C TYR A 43 3.49 -6.90 0.75
N ILE A 44 2.79 -5.80 1.01
CA ILE A 44 1.38 -5.59 0.72
C ILE A 44 1.30 -4.45 -0.28
N HIS A 45 0.95 -4.79 -1.50
CA HIS A 45 0.75 -3.85 -2.59
C HIS A 45 -0.62 -3.17 -2.44
N ILE A 46 -0.62 -1.86 -2.60
CA ILE A 46 -1.83 -1.04 -2.69
C ILE A 46 -1.98 -0.66 -4.15
N ILE A 47 -3.01 -1.20 -4.77
CA ILE A 47 -3.35 -1.08 -6.18
C ILE A 47 -4.46 -0.04 -6.30
N VAL A 48 -4.28 0.92 -7.19
CA VAL A 48 -5.25 1.97 -7.50
C VAL A 48 -5.39 2.06 -9.01
N ALA A 49 -6.52 2.60 -9.48
CA ALA A 49 -6.68 2.92 -10.89
C ALA A 49 -5.60 3.91 -11.34
N GLU A 50 -5.10 3.75 -12.56
CA GLU A 50 -4.07 4.63 -13.12
C GLU A 50 -4.51 6.11 -13.15
N THR A 51 -5.79 6.34 -13.43
CA THR A 51 -6.44 7.66 -13.42
C THR A 51 -6.36 8.37 -12.07
N ASP A 52 -6.34 7.60 -10.97
CA ASP A 52 -6.30 8.11 -9.61
C ASP A 52 -4.89 8.07 -9.00
N LEU A 53 -3.89 7.56 -9.73
CA LEU A 53 -2.55 7.30 -9.18
C LEU A 53 -1.84 8.60 -8.75
N ALA A 54 -1.94 9.66 -9.55
CA ALA A 54 -1.36 10.96 -9.21
C ALA A 54 -2.03 11.55 -7.95
N ARG A 55 -3.37 11.53 -7.91
CA ARG A 55 -4.17 12.02 -6.79
C ARG A 55 -3.92 11.22 -5.50
N ALA A 56 -3.83 9.89 -5.62
CA ALA A 56 -3.50 9.01 -4.51
C ALA A 56 -2.11 9.32 -3.93
N ARG A 57 -1.13 9.62 -4.79
CA ARG A 57 0.21 10.04 -4.36
C ARG A 57 0.17 11.36 -3.60
N GLU A 58 -0.53 12.37 -4.11
CA GLU A 58 -0.65 13.68 -3.45
C GLU A 58 -1.24 13.56 -2.04
N ILE A 59 -2.34 12.79 -1.89
CA ILE A 59 -3.00 12.55 -0.59
C ILE A 59 -2.04 11.90 0.41
N LEU A 60 -1.18 11.00 -0.05
CA LEU A 60 -0.24 10.29 0.80
C LEU A 60 1.01 11.13 1.11
N GLN A 61 1.46 11.95 0.18
CA GLN A 61 2.60 12.84 0.36
C GLN A 61 2.28 13.98 1.33
N ALA A 62 1.08 14.56 1.27
CA ALA A 62 0.62 15.57 2.22
C ALA A 62 0.68 15.10 3.70
N ARG A 63 0.66 13.78 3.93
CA ARG A 63 0.81 13.18 5.26
C ARG A 63 2.27 13.09 5.72
N LEU A 64 3.22 12.94 4.80
CA LEU A 64 4.66 12.82 5.11
C LEU A 64 5.28 14.18 5.43
N GLU A 65 4.73 15.26 4.88
CA GLU A 65 5.23 16.63 5.09
C GLU A 65 4.57 17.33 6.31
N GLY A 66 3.44 16.81 6.80
CA GLY A 66 2.70 17.36 7.94
C GLY A 66 2.85 16.59 9.26
N ALA A 67 3.79 15.65 9.34
CA ALA A 67 4.12 14.85 10.53
C ALA A 67 5.53 15.18 11.03
#